data_AF-A0A1I7UUS9-F1
#
_entry.id   AF-A0A1I7UUS9-F1
#
_cell.length_a   1.000
_cell.length_b   1.000
_cell.length_c   1.000
_cell.angle_alpha   90.00
_cell.angle_beta   90.00
_cell.angle_gamma   90.00
#
_symmetry.space_group_name_H-M   'P 1'
#
loop_
_entity.id
_entity.type
_entity.pdbx_description
1 polymer ?
#
loop_
_entity_poly.entity_id
_entity_poly.type
_entity_poly.pdbx_seq_one_letter_code
_entity_poly.pdbx_strand_id
1 'polypeptide(L)'
;MQRLPIQLNDLSLATLPEVTIPSDYLNIPHIIQCPQLLLFCEPGLNNEQFLRLQATHMAFNSENITDVGINEFLMRWARGNGIRGFQEAHLWHKGYANSTMFEGLVFSEWDEEFKMQEWLFVADFESVWGNTIRYQVQSIIDPYESLTFVIKPGCIAIYHTGRRVDTRDGDSFTRYKFNSMN
;
A
#
# COMPACT_ATOMS: atom_id res chain seq x y z
N MET A 1 18.38 22.96 -25.25
CA MET A 1 17.16 22.78 -24.44
C MET A 1 16.91 21.30 -24.27
N GLN A 2 17.14 20.74 -23.09
CA GLN A 2 16.67 19.39 -22.76
C GLN A 2 15.15 19.45 -22.63
N ARG A 3 14.44 18.61 -23.38
CA ARG A 3 13.01 18.40 -23.16
C ARG A 3 12.87 17.65 -21.84
N LEU A 4 12.09 18.20 -20.91
CA LEU A 4 11.68 17.45 -19.72
C LEU A 4 10.94 16.18 -20.16
N PRO A 5 11.09 15.05 -19.44
CA PRO A 5 10.34 13.84 -19.72
C PRO A 5 8.84 14.15 -19.76
N ILE A 6 8.13 13.57 -20.73
CA ILE A 6 6.68 13.71 -20.87
C ILE A 6 5.96 13.11 -19.64
N GLN A 7 6.62 12.17 -18.95
CA GLN A 7 6.10 11.50 -17.77
C GLN A 7 7.22 11.30 -16.75
N LEU A 8 6.94 11.63 -15.49
CA LEU A 8 7.78 11.30 -14.35
C LEU A 8 7.42 9.88 -13.90
N ASN A 9 8.32 8.92 -14.12
CA ASN A 9 8.07 7.51 -13.82
C ASN A 9 8.52 7.11 -12.40
N ASP A 10 9.53 7.80 -11.90
CA ASP A 10 10.13 7.59 -10.60
C ASP A 10 10.47 8.96 -10.01
N LEU A 11 10.00 9.19 -8.80
CA LEU A 11 10.39 10.31 -7.97
C LEU A 11 10.83 9.81 -6.61
N SER A 12 12.12 9.98 -6.35
CA SER A 12 12.69 9.84 -5.01
C SER A 12 13.15 11.20 -4.51
N LEU A 13 12.54 11.66 -3.41
CA LEU A 13 12.95 12.87 -2.71
C LEU A 13 13.51 12.48 -1.35
N ALA A 14 14.80 12.76 -1.14
CA ALA A 14 15.46 12.66 0.15
C ALA A 14 15.90 14.06 0.57
N THR A 15 15.39 14.53 1.70
CA THR A 15 15.80 15.80 2.31
C THR A 15 16.40 15.52 3.69
N LEU A 16 16.93 16.57 4.33
CA LEU A 16 17.20 16.50 5.76
C LEU A 16 15.88 16.27 6.54
N PRO A 17 15.89 15.59 7.71
CA PRO A 17 14.70 15.09 8.41
C PRO A 17 13.67 16.15 8.88
N GLU A 18 13.92 17.44 8.64
CA GLU A 18 13.13 18.56 9.18
C GLU A 18 12.55 19.45 8.08
N VAL A 19 12.70 19.06 6.80
CA VAL A 19 12.15 19.83 5.69
C VAL A 19 10.81 19.25 5.28
N THR A 20 9.74 19.97 5.65
CA THR A 20 8.41 19.70 5.13
C THR A 20 8.30 20.19 3.69
N ILE A 21 7.90 19.31 2.76
CA ILE A 21 7.56 19.71 1.39
C ILE A 21 6.10 20.16 1.36
N PRO A 22 5.81 21.43 1.03
CA PRO A 22 4.44 21.91 0.97
C PRO A 22 3.62 21.14 -0.07
N SER A 23 2.37 20.89 0.27
CA SER A 23 1.51 19.99 -0.49
C SER A 23 1.21 20.50 -1.92
N ASP A 24 1.22 21.81 -2.13
CA ASP A 24 1.09 22.44 -3.45
C ASP A 24 2.15 21.96 -4.45
N TYR A 25 3.37 21.69 -3.99
CA TYR A 25 4.43 21.15 -4.85
C TYR A 25 4.19 19.68 -5.21
N LEU A 26 3.57 18.91 -4.30
CA LEU A 26 3.27 17.49 -4.50
C LEU A 26 1.98 17.26 -5.30
N ASN A 27 1.11 18.26 -5.39
CA ASN A 27 -0.19 18.20 -6.07
C ASN A 27 -0.09 18.46 -7.59
N ILE A 28 1.12 18.53 -8.15
CA ILE A 28 1.29 18.70 -9.59
C ILE A 28 0.96 17.38 -10.33
N PRO A 29 0.36 17.43 -11.54
CA PRO A 29 -0.08 16.23 -12.25
C PRO A 29 1.02 15.18 -12.44
N HIS A 30 2.25 15.60 -12.69
CA HIS A 30 3.39 14.68 -12.90
C HIS A 30 3.73 13.87 -11.65
N ILE A 31 3.58 14.43 -10.45
CA ILE A 31 3.83 13.73 -9.18
C ILE A 31 2.65 12.82 -8.84
N ILE A 32 1.43 13.33 -9.01
CA ILE A 32 0.20 12.55 -8.79
C ILE A 32 0.18 11.29 -9.65
N GLN A 33 0.63 11.40 -10.90
CA GLN A 33 0.66 10.30 -11.86
C GLN A 33 1.95 9.47 -11.80
N CYS A 34 2.87 9.77 -10.88
CA CYS A 34 4.14 9.08 -10.76
C CYS A 34 3.92 7.65 -10.25
N PRO A 35 4.26 6.60 -11.02
CA PRO A 35 4.08 5.21 -10.63
C PRO A 35 4.89 4.81 -9.39
N GLN A 36 6.10 5.36 -9.25
CA GLN A 36 6.99 5.12 -8.12
C GLN A 36 7.26 6.42 -7.37
N LEU A 37 6.84 6.50 -6.12
CA LEU A 37 6.90 7.72 -5.31
C LEU A 37 7.52 7.43 -3.94
N LEU A 38 8.78 7.79 -3.76
CA LEU A 38 9.52 7.60 -2.51
C LEU A 38 9.86 8.98 -1.91
N LEU A 39 9.22 9.34 -0.80
CA LEU A 39 9.43 10.62 -0.13
C LEU A 39 10.01 10.36 1.27
N PHE A 40 11.33 10.40 1.37
CA PHE A 40 12.10 10.25 2.62
C PHE A 40 12.17 11.57 3.42
N CYS A 41 11.26 12.49 3.14
CA CYS A 41 11.07 13.79 3.80
C CYS A 41 9.72 13.82 4.52
N GLU A 42 9.31 14.97 5.07
CA GLU A 42 7.94 15.17 5.57
C GLU A 42 7.05 15.74 4.45
N PRO A 43 6.30 14.93 3.69
CA PRO A 43 5.38 15.47 2.71
C PRO A 43 4.16 16.08 3.42
N GLY A 44 3.77 17.29 3.03
CA GLY A 44 2.54 17.93 3.50
C GLY A 44 1.24 17.29 2.98
N LEU A 45 1.25 16.01 2.60
CA LEU A 45 0.10 15.32 2.03
C LEU A 45 -0.99 15.08 3.09
N ASN A 46 -2.21 15.52 2.81
CA ASN A 46 -3.39 15.15 3.59
C ASN A 46 -4.13 13.95 2.96
N ASN A 47 -5.21 13.50 3.61
CA ASN A 47 -6.04 12.39 3.11
C ASN A 47 -6.49 12.57 1.65
N GLU A 48 -7.02 13.74 1.30
CA GLU A 48 -7.52 14.02 -0.05
C GLU A 48 -6.42 13.91 -1.11
N GLN A 49 -5.23 14.40 -0.80
CA GLN A 49 -4.08 14.37 -1.70
C GLN A 49 -3.49 12.96 -1.82
N PHE A 50 -3.39 12.23 -0.70
CA PHE A 50 -3.01 10.82 -0.69
C PHE A 50 -3.93 9.99 -1.59
N LEU A 51 -5.25 10.16 -1.46
CA LEU A 51 -6.25 9.44 -2.23
C LEU A 51 -6.28 9.78 -3.73
N ARG A 52 -5.56 10.83 -4.16
CA ARG A 52 -5.43 11.21 -5.57
C ARG A 52 -4.21 10.58 -6.23
N LEU A 53 -3.20 10.14 -5.46
CA LEU A 53 -2.01 9.50 -5.99
C LEU A 53 -2.37 8.29 -6.85
N GLN A 54 -1.65 8.11 -7.96
CA GLN A 54 -1.76 6.96 -8.86
C GLN A 54 -0.53 6.05 -8.78
N ALA A 55 0.29 6.23 -7.75
CA ALA A 55 1.49 5.46 -7.53
C ALA A 55 1.15 3.98 -7.27
N THR A 56 1.77 3.10 -8.04
CA THR A 56 1.67 1.65 -7.78
C THR A 56 2.61 1.23 -6.65
N HIS A 57 3.65 2.03 -6.43
CA HIS A 57 4.66 1.89 -5.40
C HIS A 57 4.84 3.22 -4.69
N MET A 58 4.57 3.29 -3.40
CA MET A 58 4.77 4.51 -2.64
C MET A 58 5.32 4.28 -1.25
N ALA A 59 6.21 5.16 -0.80
CA ALA A 59 6.74 5.12 0.55
C ALA A 59 7.00 6.54 1.05
N PHE A 60 6.39 6.93 2.17
CA PHE A 60 6.57 8.28 2.72
C PHE A 60 6.12 8.43 4.18
N ASN A 61 6.61 9.50 4.84
CA ASN A 61 6.13 9.90 6.15
C ASN A 61 4.69 10.41 6.06
N SER A 62 3.78 9.82 6.81
CA SER A 62 2.34 10.00 6.67
C SER A 62 1.73 10.66 7.92
N GLU A 63 2.39 11.69 8.48
CA GLU A 63 1.94 12.35 9.71
C GLU A 63 0.52 12.94 9.59
N ASN A 64 0.18 13.46 8.41
CA ASN A 64 -1.10 14.09 8.13
C ASN A 64 -2.14 13.14 7.49
N ILE A 65 -1.79 11.86 7.33
CA ILE A 65 -2.73 10.83 6.84
C ILE A 65 -3.33 10.12 8.05
N THR A 66 -4.65 10.16 8.15
CA THR A 66 -5.38 9.57 9.27
C THR A 66 -5.90 8.18 8.93
N ASP A 67 -6.34 7.44 9.95
CA ASP A 67 -7.00 6.14 9.80
C ASP A 67 -8.18 6.18 8.82
N VAL A 68 -8.90 7.31 8.75
CA VAL A 68 -9.99 7.54 7.79
C VAL A 68 -9.48 7.58 6.35
N GLY A 69 -8.34 8.24 6.10
CA GLY A 69 -7.72 8.28 4.77
C GLY A 69 -7.22 6.90 4.33
N ILE A 70 -6.65 6.13 5.26
CA ILE A 70 -6.22 4.76 5.01
C ILE A 70 -7.42 3.84 4.75
N ASN A 71 -8.48 3.93 5.58
CA ASN A 71 -9.71 3.18 5.37
C ASN A 71 -10.32 3.49 3.99
N GLU A 72 -10.41 4.77 3.61
CA GLU A 72 -10.97 5.15 2.31
C GLU A 72 -10.13 4.61 1.15
N PHE A 73 -8.79 4.60 1.27
CA PHE A 73 -7.90 3.99 0.30
C PHE A 73 -8.20 2.50 0.13
N LEU A 74 -8.29 1.76 1.23
CA LEU A 74 -8.60 0.32 1.23
C LEU A 74 -10.00 0.04 0.68
N MET A 75 -11.00 0.87 1.04
CA MET A 75 -12.37 0.76 0.56
C MET A 75 -12.49 1.00 -0.95
N ARG A 76 -11.76 1.99 -1.48
CA ARG A 76 -11.67 2.23 -2.93
C ARG A 76 -11.06 1.02 -3.63
N TRP A 77 -9.96 0.47 -3.11
CA TRP A 77 -9.33 -0.73 -3.65
C TRP A 77 -10.27 -1.94 -3.62
N ALA A 78 -10.88 -2.25 -2.47
CA ALA A 78 -11.75 -3.41 -2.30
C ALA A 78 -12.98 -3.37 -3.22
N ARG A 79 -13.46 -2.16 -3.55
CA ARG A 79 -14.56 -1.91 -4.49
C ARG A 79 -14.11 -1.75 -5.95
N GLY A 80 -12.86 -2.12 -6.29
CA GLY A 80 -12.31 -2.04 -7.64
C GLY A 80 -12.05 -0.64 -8.19
N ASN A 81 -12.13 0.39 -7.36
CA ASN A 81 -11.83 1.79 -7.69
C ASN A 81 -10.45 2.23 -7.14
N GLY A 82 -9.58 1.26 -6.84
CA GLY A 82 -8.22 1.51 -6.39
C GLY A 82 -7.28 1.91 -7.52
N ILE A 83 -6.01 2.10 -7.17
CA ILE A 83 -4.96 2.41 -8.15
C ILE A 83 -4.73 1.19 -9.04
N ARG A 84 -4.81 1.39 -10.36
CA ARG A 84 -4.59 0.31 -11.33
C ARG A 84 -3.17 -0.22 -11.22
N GLY A 85 -3.04 -1.51 -10.94
CA GLY A 85 -1.74 -2.15 -10.81
C GLY A 85 -1.01 -1.81 -9.51
N PHE A 86 -1.74 -1.34 -8.49
CA PHE A 86 -1.21 -1.15 -7.13
C PHE A 86 -0.41 -2.38 -6.66
N GLN A 87 0.74 -2.12 -6.04
CA GLN A 87 1.66 -3.13 -5.55
C GLN A 87 1.93 -2.93 -4.07
N GLU A 88 2.37 -1.73 -3.65
CA GLU A 88 2.66 -1.47 -2.25
C GLU A 88 2.58 0.00 -1.83
N ALA A 89 2.31 0.21 -0.54
CA ALA A 89 2.39 1.50 0.13
C ALA A 89 3.02 1.35 1.52
N HIS A 90 4.08 2.10 1.81
CA HIS A 90 4.67 2.22 3.16
C HIS A 90 4.38 3.61 3.72
N LEU A 91 3.62 3.65 4.81
CA LEU A 91 3.17 4.87 5.46
C LEU A 91 3.84 4.94 6.83
N TRP A 92 4.92 5.71 6.94
CA TRP A 92 5.60 5.91 8.21
C TRP A 92 4.80 6.89 9.07
N HIS A 93 4.16 6.37 10.10
CA HIS A 93 3.24 7.11 10.95
C HIS A 93 3.64 6.97 12.42
N LYS A 94 3.58 8.06 13.20
CA LYS A 94 3.92 8.05 14.63
C LYS A 94 2.85 7.40 15.53
N GLY A 95 1.62 7.24 15.03
CA GLY A 95 0.49 6.68 15.78
C GLY A 95 0.34 5.16 15.68
N TYR A 96 -0.46 4.60 16.59
CA TYR A 96 -0.90 3.20 16.54
C TYR A 96 -2.16 3.08 15.67
N ALA A 97 -2.24 2.01 14.88
CA ALA A 97 -3.43 1.74 14.07
C ALA A 97 -4.66 1.47 14.96
N ASN A 98 -5.78 2.06 14.59
CA ASN A 98 -7.09 1.84 15.21
C ASN A 98 -7.95 0.90 14.35
N SER A 99 -8.92 0.22 14.98
CA SER A 99 -9.87 -0.67 14.31
C SER A 99 -10.71 0.04 13.24
N THR A 100 -10.82 1.38 13.31
CA THR A 100 -11.50 2.22 12.31
C THR A 100 -10.90 2.09 10.91
N MET A 101 -9.61 1.71 10.78
CA MET A 101 -8.99 1.47 9.47
C MET A 101 -9.69 0.36 8.67
N PHE A 102 -10.35 -0.57 9.37
CA PHE A 102 -11.01 -1.74 8.76
C PHE A 102 -12.53 -1.62 8.69
N GLU A 103 -13.11 -0.49 9.10
CA GLU A 103 -14.56 -0.33 9.12
C GLU A 103 -15.14 -0.48 7.71
N GLY A 104 -16.15 -1.34 7.57
CA GLY A 104 -16.81 -1.63 6.30
C GLY A 104 -16.03 -2.54 5.33
N LEU A 105 -14.85 -3.04 5.73
CA LEU A 105 -14.04 -3.99 4.95
C LEU A 105 -14.28 -5.44 5.40
N VAL A 106 -14.11 -6.38 4.48
CA VAL A 106 -13.96 -7.80 4.80
C VAL A 106 -12.48 -8.07 5.01
N PHE A 107 -12.11 -8.48 6.22
CA PHE A 107 -10.70 -8.75 6.55
C PHE A 107 -10.56 -9.91 7.53
N SER A 108 -9.40 -10.55 7.52
CA SER A 108 -9.03 -11.65 8.41
C SER A 108 -7.60 -11.51 8.88
N GLU A 109 -7.33 -11.78 10.15
CA GLU A 109 -5.95 -11.92 10.63
C GLU A 109 -5.30 -13.19 10.05
N TRP A 110 -3.98 -13.22 9.94
CA TRP A 110 -3.25 -14.45 9.60
C TRP A 110 -3.28 -15.40 10.80
N ASP A 111 -4.22 -16.35 10.77
CA ASP A 111 -4.29 -17.44 11.74
C ASP A 111 -3.28 -18.56 11.43
N GLU A 112 -3.23 -19.55 12.31
CA GLU A 112 -2.29 -20.68 12.19
C GLU A 112 -2.58 -21.55 10.96
N GLU A 113 -3.84 -21.64 10.52
CA GLU A 113 -4.20 -22.37 9.31
C GLU A 113 -3.64 -21.70 8.07
N PHE A 114 -3.84 -20.38 7.94
CA PHE A 114 -3.26 -19.59 6.86
C PHE A 114 -1.73 -19.69 6.85
N LYS A 115 -1.07 -19.54 8.00
CA LYS A 115 0.39 -19.65 8.11
C LYS A 115 0.92 -21.01 7.69
N MET A 116 0.17 -22.08 7.96
CA MET A 116 0.54 -23.44 7.55
C MET A 116 0.32 -23.67 6.05
N GLN A 117 -0.80 -23.21 5.50
CA GLN A 117 -1.13 -23.38 4.08
C GLN A 117 -0.22 -22.56 3.17
N GLU A 118 0.07 -21.32 3.57
CA GLU A 118 0.84 -20.34 2.78
C GLU A 118 2.26 -20.13 3.35
N TRP A 119 2.85 -21.18 3.93
CA TRP A 119 4.08 -21.09 4.73
C TRP A 119 5.27 -20.45 4.02
N LEU A 120 5.42 -20.65 2.70
CA LEU A 120 6.50 -20.00 1.92
C LEU A 120 6.29 -18.49 1.86
N PHE A 121 5.07 -18.06 1.52
CA PHE A 121 4.70 -16.65 1.50
C PHE A 121 4.86 -16.02 2.89
N VAL A 122 4.43 -16.72 3.94
CA VAL A 122 4.59 -16.26 5.32
C VAL A 122 6.07 -16.13 5.69
N ALA A 123 6.91 -17.12 5.40
CA ALA A 123 8.34 -17.08 5.69
C ALA A 123 9.04 -15.91 4.97
N ASP A 124 8.75 -15.70 3.69
CA ASP A 124 9.28 -14.57 2.92
C ASP A 124 8.86 -13.23 3.54
N PHE A 125 7.59 -13.11 3.92
CA PHE A 125 7.05 -11.88 4.51
C PHE A 125 7.64 -11.60 5.90
N GLU A 126 7.78 -12.63 6.73
CA GLU A 126 8.35 -12.54 8.09
C GLU A 126 9.84 -12.19 8.07
N SER A 127 10.57 -12.57 7.02
CA SER A 127 11.97 -12.18 6.85
C SER A 127 12.16 -10.66 6.77
N VAL A 128 11.15 -9.92 6.29
CA VAL A 128 11.17 -8.46 6.13
C VAL A 128 10.47 -7.75 7.28
N TRP A 129 9.32 -8.27 7.71
CA TRP A 129 8.46 -7.58 8.69
C TRP A 129 8.55 -8.16 10.11
N GLY A 130 9.34 -9.20 10.34
CA GLY A 130 9.49 -9.84 11.65
C GLY A 130 8.24 -10.62 12.05
N ASN A 131 7.86 -10.62 13.32
CA ASN A 131 6.57 -11.16 13.79
C ASN A 131 5.66 -9.97 14.16
N THR A 132 4.72 -9.63 13.28
CA THR A 132 3.80 -8.50 13.41
C THR A 132 2.38 -8.93 13.12
N ILE A 133 1.40 -8.22 13.68
CA ILE A 133 -0.01 -8.44 13.35
C ILE A 133 -0.23 -8.10 11.87
N ARG A 134 -0.94 -8.98 11.17
CA ARG A 134 -1.19 -8.91 9.73
C ARG A 134 -2.63 -9.25 9.43
N TYR A 135 -3.20 -8.50 8.52
CA TYR A 135 -4.55 -8.72 8.04
C TYR A 135 -4.53 -8.95 6.52
N GLN A 136 -5.36 -9.87 6.04
CA GLN A 136 -5.78 -9.91 4.65
C GLN A 136 -7.05 -9.08 4.51
N VAL A 137 -7.01 -8.02 3.72
CA VAL A 137 -8.18 -7.25 3.30
C VAL A 137 -8.64 -7.80 1.96
N GLN A 138 -9.85 -8.35 1.92
CA GLN A 138 -10.38 -9.01 0.73
C GLN A 138 -10.99 -8.00 -0.24
N SER A 139 -10.83 -8.26 -1.53
CA SER A 139 -11.61 -7.55 -2.55
C SER A 139 -13.08 -7.97 -2.45
N ILE A 140 -13.98 -6.99 -2.62
CA ILE A 140 -15.42 -7.21 -2.65
C ILE A 140 -15.84 -7.69 -4.06
N ILE A 141 -15.05 -7.36 -5.08
CA ILE A 141 -15.37 -7.64 -6.49
C ILE A 141 -14.78 -8.97 -6.95
N ASP A 142 -13.57 -9.31 -6.50
CA ASP A 142 -12.90 -10.56 -6.87
C ASP A 142 -12.49 -11.33 -5.61
N PRO A 143 -13.08 -12.51 -5.32
CA PRO A 143 -12.80 -13.26 -4.10
C PRO A 143 -11.37 -13.83 -4.04
N TYR A 144 -10.62 -13.77 -5.14
CA TYR A 144 -9.24 -14.27 -5.21
C TYR A 144 -8.18 -13.17 -5.07
N GLU A 145 -8.58 -11.90 -4.95
CA GLU A 145 -7.69 -10.75 -4.81
C GLU A 145 -7.72 -10.24 -3.36
N SER A 146 -6.54 -10.04 -2.76
CA SER A 146 -6.43 -9.53 -1.38
C SER A 146 -5.19 -8.64 -1.16
N LEU A 147 -5.32 -7.65 -0.28
CA LEU A 147 -4.19 -6.89 0.24
C LEU A 147 -3.72 -7.46 1.57
N THR A 148 -2.41 -7.61 1.76
CA THR A 148 -1.82 -7.77 3.08
C THR A 148 -1.60 -6.41 3.71
N PHE A 149 -2.18 -6.19 4.88
CA PHE A 149 -2.02 -5.01 5.69
C PHE A 149 -1.18 -5.33 6.93
N VAL A 150 -0.10 -4.59 7.14
CA VAL A 150 0.86 -4.78 8.24
C VAL A 150 0.82 -3.57 9.14
N ILE A 151 0.76 -3.82 10.44
CA ILE A 151 0.87 -2.78 11.46
C ILE A 151 2.09 -3.09 12.32
N LYS A 152 3.04 -2.15 12.37
CA LYS A 152 4.12 -2.14 13.35
C LYS A 152 4.28 -0.76 13.95
N PRO A 153 4.92 -0.63 15.13
CA PRO A 153 5.25 0.68 15.68
C PRO A 153 5.99 1.54 14.65
N GLY A 154 5.45 2.72 14.35
CA GLY A 154 6.07 3.67 13.42
C GLY A 154 5.76 3.47 11.94
N CYS A 155 5.03 2.41 11.54
CA CYS A 155 4.81 2.13 10.12
C CYS A 155 3.59 1.24 9.86
N ILE A 156 2.83 1.63 8.84
CA ILE A 156 1.81 0.81 8.20
C ILE A 156 2.32 0.44 6.82
N ALA A 157 2.20 -0.84 6.45
CA ALA A 157 2.50 -1.28 5.10
C ALA A 157 1.31 -2.01 4.48
N ILE A 158 1.06 -1.74 3.22
CA ILE A 158 -0.04 -2.30 2.45
C ILE A 158 0.58 -2.92 1.20
N TYR A 159 0.29 -4.20 0.96
CA TYR A 159 0.83 -4.93 -0.18
C TYR A 159 -0.28 -5.65 -0.94
N HIS A 160 -0.19 -5.65 -2.26
CA HIS A 160 -1.06 -6.45 -3.10
C HIS A 160 -0.51 -7.87 -3.29
N THR A 161 -0.92 -8.76 -2.39
CA THR A 161 -0.31 -10.08 -2.21
C THR A 161 -1.15 -11.23 -2.74
N GLY A 162 -2.46 -11.22 -2.52
CA GLY A 162 -3.37 -12.27 -3.01
C GLY A 162 -3.79 -11.93 -4.42
N ARG A 163 -3.47 -12.79 -5.38
CA ARG A 163 -3.79 -12.58 -6.79
C ARG A 163 -4.56 -13.75 -7.36
N ARG A 164 -5.56 -13.46 -8.18
CA ARG A 164 -6.27 -14.45 -8.96
C ARG A 164 -5.34 -15.13 -9.95
N VAL A 165 -5.44 -16.45 -9.98
CA VAL A 165 -4.83 -17.29 -11.00
C VAL A 165 -5.90 -18.22 -11.56
N ASP A 166 -6.11 -18.13 -12.87
CA ASP A 166 -7.00 -19.05 -13.58
C ASP A 166 -6.18 -20.24 -14.11
N THR A 167 -6.70 -21.44 -13.89
CA THR A 167 -6.16 -22.68 -14.42
C THR A 167 -6.63 -22.88 -15.87
N ARG A 168 -5.98 -23.80 -16.59
CA ARG A 168 -6.43 -24.18 -17.94
C ARG A 168 -7.79 -24.89 -17.93
N ASP A 169 -8.15 -25.49 -16.80
CA ASP A 169 -9.37 -26.28 -16.63
C ASP A 169 -10.57 -25.39 -16.21
N GLY A 170 -10.35 -24.08 -16.02
CA GLY A 170 -11.40 -23.10 -15.71
C GLY A 170 -11.57 -22.79 -14.23
N ASP A 171 -10.84 -23.48 -13.35
CA ASP A 171 -10.81 -23.17 -11.92
C ASP A 171 -9.96 -21.93 -11.64
N SER A 172 -10.33 -21.18 -10.59
CA SER A 172 -9.58 -20.02 -10.12
C SER A 172 -9.16 -20.22 -8.68
N PHE A 173 -7.97 -19.72 -8.32
CA PHE A 173 -7.48 -19.74 -6.94
C PHE A 173 -6.65 -18.49 -6.63
N THR A 174 -6.49 -18.22 -5.34
CA THR A 174 -5.60 -17.16 -4.86
C THR A 174 -4.18 -17.67 -4.82
N ARG A 175 -3.26 -16.95 -5.45
CA ARG A 175 -1.83 -17.14 -5.24
C ARG A 175 -1.28 -15.98 -4.44
N TYR A 176 -0.78 -16.28 -3.24
CA TYR A 176 -0.07 -15.30 -2.43
C TYR A 176 1.37 -15.14 -2.92
N LYS A 177 1.79 -13.89 -3.10
CA LYS A 177 3.18 -13.54 -3.40
C LYS A 177 3.59 -12.30 -2.64
N PHE A 178 4.83 -12.30 -2.19
CA PHE A 178 5.49 -11.15 -1.61
C PHE A 178 6.72 -10.82 -2.45
N ASN A 179 6.71 -9.66 -3.08
CA ASN A 179 7.88 -9.12 -3.76
C ASN A 179 8.23 -7.82 -3.04
N SER A 180 9.03 -7.87 -1.97
CA SER A 180 9.56 -6.64 -1.39
C SER A 180 10.61 -6.05 -2.33
N MET A 181 10.59 -4.74 -2.53
CA MET A 181 11.79 -4.06 -3.02
C MET A 181 12.90 -4.24 -1.98
N ASN A 182 13.90 -5.05 -2.32
CA ASN A 182 15.23 -4.98 -1.73
C ASN A 182 16.09 -4.00 -2.55
#